data_AF-A0A961PN65-F1
#
_entry.id   AF-A0A961PN65-F1
#
_cell.length_a   1.000
_cell.length_b   1.000
_cell.length_c   1.000
_cell.angle_alpha   90.00
_cell.angle_beta   90.00
_cell.angle_gamma   90.00
#
_symmetry.space_group_name_H-M   'P 1'
#
loop_
_entity.id
_entity.type
_entity.pdbx_description
1 polymer ?
#
loop_
_entity_poly.entity_id
_entity_poly.type
_entity_poly.pdbx_seq_one_letter_code
_entity_poly.pdbx_strand_id
1 'polypeptide(L)'
;MTQPSDARLTTQGMEARGAGRVLALACGALAHEILALKAANGWTHLDLHCLPANLHLWPDRIPDAVDQAVTRFRDDYESIFVVYADCGTGGQLQARCAALGVEMIEGPHCYAFFSGNTEFAARAEDEITA
;
A
#
# COMPACT_ATOMS: atom_id res chain seq x y z
N MET A 1 -13.80 -12.21 -10.30
CA MET A 1 -13.03 -11.06 -10.84
C MET A 1 -11.75 -11.60 -11.44
N THR A 2 -11.35 -11.16 -12.63
CA THR A 2 -10.04 -11.52 -13.19
C THR A 2 -8.95 -10.89 -12.32
N GLN A 3 -8.05 -11.71 -11.78
CA GLN A 3 -6.92 -11.26 -10.98
C GLN A 3 -5.94 -10.47 -11.86
N PRO A 4 -5.39 -9.33 -11.40
CA PRO A 4 -4.40 -8.59 -12.16
C PRO A 4 -3.12 -9.42 -12.31
N SER A 5 -2.43 -9.31 -13.45
CA SER A 5 -1.14 -9.99 -13.64
C SER A 5 -0.01 -9.27 -12.90
N ASP A 6 1.02 -10.03 -12.52
CA ASP A 6 2.21 -9.49 -11.84
C ASP A 6 2.92 -8.44 -12.68
N ALA A 7 3.01 -8.65 -14.00
CA ALA A 7 3.61 -7.69 -14.93
C ALA A 7 2.89 -6.33 -14.90
N ARG A 8 1.55 -6.35 -14.81
CA ARG A 8 0.74 -5.13 -14.67
C ARG A 8 0.95 -4.49 -13.31
N LEU A 9 0.84 -5.26 -12.23
CA LEU A 9 1.06 -4.74 -10.86
C LEU A 9 2.45 -4.14 -10.67
N THR A 10 3.45 -4.71 -11.33
CA THR A 10 4.84 -4.25 -11.27
C THR A 10 5.00 -2.85 -11.87
N THR A 11 4.38 -2.58 -13.02
CA THR A 11 4.68 -1.40 -13.84
C THR A 11 3.58 -0.35 -13.90
N GLN A 12 2.33 -0.75 -13.69
CA GLN A 12 1.14 0.08 -13.83
C GLN A 12 0.30 0.14 -12.55
N GLY A 13 0.43 -0.86 -11.67
CA GLY A 13 -0.43 -1.00 -10.51
C GLY A 13 -1.85 -1.46 -10.88
N MET A 14 -2.86 -1.03 -10.11
CA MET A 14 -4.25 -1.41 -10.29
C MET A 14 -5.18 -0.25 -9.95
N GLU A 15 -6.11 0.05 -10.85
CA GLU A 15 -7.12 1.07 -10.61
C GLU A 15 -8.26 0.53 -9.73
N ALA A 16 -8.71 1.36 -8.78
CA ALA A 16 -9.92 1.10 -8.01
C ALA A 16 -11.15 1.14 -8.92
N ARG A 17 -12.22 0.47 -8.49
CA ARG A 17 -13.44 0.29 -9.30
C ARG A 17 -14.49 1.36 -9.03
N GLY A 18 -14.33 2.19 -8.00
CA GLY A 18 -15.38 3.08 -7.49
C GLY A 18 -16.47 2.30 -6.74
N ALA A 19 -16.17 1.10 -6.26
CA ALA A 19 -17.12 0.19 -5.63
C ALA A 19 -16.73 -0.01 -4.16
N GLY A 20 -17.06 0.97 -3.33
CA GLY A 20 -16.77 0.96 -1.89
C GLY A 20 -16.95 2.35 -1.28
N ARG A 21 -16.84 2.42 0.04
CA ARG A 21 -16.81 3.70 0.79
C ARG A 21 -15.38 4.06 1.20
N VAL A 22 -14.56 3.04 1.45
CA VAL A 22 -13.17 3.19 1.89
C VAL A 22 -12.23 2.78 0.78
N LEU A 23 -11.22 3.59 0.50
CA LEU A 23 -10.15 3.22 -0.43
C LEU A 23 -8.90 2.76 0.32
N ALA A 24 -8.48 1.51 0.10
CA ALA A 24 -7.11 1.09 0.39
C ALA A 24 -6.21 1.53 -0.77
N LEU A 25 -5.31 2.48 -0.52
CA LEU A 25 -4.26 2.89 -1.46
C LEU A 25 -2.98 2.12 -1.16
N ALA A 26 -2.71 1.06 -1.91
CA ALA A 26 -1.69 0.08 -1.57
C ALA A 26 -0.48 0.06 -2.53
N CYS A 27 0.58 -0.62 -2.12
CA CYS A 27 1.60 -1.09 -3.04
C CYS A 27 1.06 -2.20 -3.97
N GLY A 28 1.41 -2.17 -5.25
CA GLY A 28 1.11 -3.25 -6.21
C GLY A 28 1.61 -4.64 -5.79
N ALA A 29 2.68 -4.72 -5.00
CA ALA A 29 3.20 -5.98 -4.47
C ALA A 29 2.28 -6.66 -3.44
N LEU A 30 1.31 -5.94 -2.88
CA LEU A 30 0.34 -6.45 -1.89
C LEU A 30 -1.03 -6.76 -2.50
N ALA A 31 -1.21 -6.52 -3.80
CA ALA A 31 -2.53 -6.47 -4.41
C ALA A 31 -3.25 -7.83 -4.35
N HIS A 32 -2.54 -8.93 -4.58
CA HIS A 32 -3.14 -10.27 -4.60
C HIS A 32 -3.62 -10.69 -3.22
N GLU A 33 -2.83 -10.43 -2.20
CA GLU A 33 -3.13 -10.77 -0.80
C GLU A 33 -4.32 -9.97 -0.30
N ILE A 34 -4.33 -8.64 -0.54
CA ILE A 34 -5.45 -7.79 -0.13
C ILE A 34 -6.73 -8.22 -0.86
N LEU A 35 -6.67 -8.56 -2.15
CA LEU A 35 -7.82 -9.08 -2.89
C LEU A 35 -8.31 -10.42 -2.32
N ALA A 36 -7.40 -11.32 -1.97
CA ALA A 36 -7.74 -12.60 -1.33
C ALA A 36 -8.43 -12.39 0.02
N LEU A 37 -7.92 -11.48 0.86
CA LEU A 37 -8.52 -11.11 2.13
C LEU A 37 -9.91 -10.48 1.95
N LYS A 38 -10.07 -9.56 1.00
CA LYS A 38 -11.38 -8.97 0.67
C LYS A 38 -12.40 -10.03 0.26
N ALA A 39 -11.99 -10.98 -0.58
CA ALA A 39 -12.87 -12.05 -1.05
C ALA A 39 -13.23 -13.02 0.09
N ALA A 40 -12.25 -13.45 0.89
CA ALA A 40 -12.45 -14.38 1.99
C ALA A 40 -13.38 -13.83 3.08
N ASN A 41 -13.31 -12.52 3.34
CA ASN A 41 -14.08 -11.86 4.39
C ASN A 41 -15.32 -11.10 3.88
N GLY A 42 -15.59 -11.10 2.56
CA GLY A 42 -16.72 -10.39 1.98
C GLY A 42 -16.66 -8.86 2.15
N TRP A 43 -15.47 -8.25 2.13
CA TRP A 43 -15.29 -6.81 2.30
C TRP A 43 -15.70 -6.02 1.06
N THR A 44 -17.00 -5.83 0.88
CA THR A 44 -17.59 -5.06 -0.22
C THR A 44 -17.51 -3.55 -0.04
N HIS A 45 -17.26 -3.07 1.18
CA HIS A 45 -17.16 -1.65 1.51
C HIS A 45 -15.75 -1.07 1.26
N LEU A 46 -14.75 -1.93 1.07
CA LEU A 46 -13.37 -1.56 0.80
C LEU A 46 -13.11 -1.66 -0.70
N ASP A 47 -12.64 -0.59 -1.34
CA ASP A 47 -12.06 -0.63 -2.68
C ASP A 47 -10.52 -0.63 -2.59
N LEU A 48 -9.86 -1.07 -3.66
CA LEU A 48 -8.41 -1.19 -3.70
C LEU A 48 -7.85 -0.50 -4.93
N HIS A 49 -7.03 0.52 -4.71
CA HIS A 49 -6.14 1.09 -5.73
C HIS A 49 -4.71 0.70 -5.37
N CYS A 50 -3.91 0.31 -6.36
CA CYS A 50 -2.51 -0.01 -6.16
C CYS A 50 -1.62 0.85 -7.05
N LEU A 51 -0.57 1.43 -6.47
CA LEU A 51 0.51 2.05 -7.23
C LEU A 51 1.46 0.97 -7.80
N PRO A 52 2.24 1.27 -8.86
CA PRO A 52 3.23 0.34 -9.41
C PRO A 52 4.20 -0.20 -8.33
N ALA A 53 4.40 -1.52 -8.28
CA ALA A 53 5.27 -2.13 -7.30
C ALA A 53 6.74 -1.70 -7.47
N ASN A 54 7.17 -1.43 -8.70
CA ASN A 54 8.53 -1.00 -9.02
C ASN A 54 8.91 0.39 -8.47
N LEU A 55 7.98 1.15 -7.88
CA LEU A 55 8.32 2.37 -7.13
C LEU A 55 9.29 2.10 -5.97
N HIS A 56 9.39 0.87 -5.47
CA HIS A 56 10.41 0.47 -4.49
C HIS A 56 11.85 0.62 -4.99
N LEU A 57 12.06 0.70 -6.31
CA LEU A 57 13.36 0.99 -6.91
C LEU A 57 13.72 2.48 -6.80
N TRP A 58 12.73 3.34 -6.54
CA TRP A 58 12.89 4.80 -6.41
C TRP A 58 12.06 5.31 -5.22
N PRO A 59 12.47 5.00 -3.97
CA PRO A 59 11.68 5.33 -2.78
C PRO A 59 11.34 6.81 -2.64
N ASP A 60 12.20 7.69 -3.16
CA ASP A 60 12.00 9.14 -3.23
C ASP A 60 10.74 9.54 -4.02
N ARG A 61 10.24 8.69 -4.92
CA ARG A 61 9.04 8.94 -5.73
C ARG A 61 7.75 8.47 -5.09
N ILE A 62 7.82 7.62 -4.06
CA ILE A 62 6.63 7.06 -3.40
C ILE A 62 5.75 8.15 -2.78
N PRO A 63 6.29 9.14 -2.02
CA PRO A 63 5.45 10.17 -1.38
C PRO A 63 4.63 10.98 -2.39
N ASP A 64 5.23 11.39 -3.51
CA ASP A 64 4.53 12.17 -4.53
C ASP A 64 3.51 11.31 -5.30
N ALA A 65 3.80 10.03 -5.55
CA ALA A 65 2.84 9.11 -6.17
C ALA A 65 1.62 8.85 -5.26
N VAL A 66 1.84 8.72 -3.95
CA VAL A 66 0.77 8.59 -2.96
C VAL A 66 -0.04 9.88 -2.87
N ASP A 67 0.60 11.05 -2.81
CA ASP A 67 -0.08 12.35 -2.80
C ASP A 67 -1.02 12.50 -4.01
N GLN A 68 -0.50 12.24 -5.21
CA GLN A 68 -1.29 12.34 -6.44
C GLN A 68 -2.52 11.40 -6.41
N ALA A 69 -2.36 10.17 -5.94
CA ALA A 69 -3.46 9.23 -5.83
C ALA A 69 -4.48 9.65 -4.76
N VAL A 70 -4.02 10.07 -3.57
CA VAL A 70 -4.89 10.58 -2.51
C VAL A 70 -5.68 11.77 -3.01
N THR A 71 -5.03 12.75 -3.62
CA THR A 71 -5.67 13.95 -4.16
C THR A 71 -6.69 13.60 -5.24
N ARG A 72 -6.37 12.65 -6.13
CA ARG A 72 -7.28 12.18 -7.18
C ARG A 72 -8.57 11.56 -6.63
N PHE A 73 -8.47 10.76 -5.58
CA PHE A 73 -9.60 9.96 -5.08
C PHE A 73 -10.33 10.57 -3.88
N ARG A 74 -9.87 11.69 -3.33
CA ARG A 74 -10.38 12.24 -2.07
C ARG A 74 -11.87 12.54 -2.09
N ASP A 75 -12.39 13.00 -3.23
CA ASP A 75 -13.81 13.36 -3.37
C ASP A 75 -14.71 12.15 -3.69
N ASP A 76 -14.12 11.01 -4.07
CA ASP A 76 -14.85 9.81 -4.49
C ASP A 76 -15.10 8.82 -3.33
N TYR A 77 -14.38 8.96 -2.21
CA TYR A 77 -14.42 8.03 -1.07
C TYR A 77 -14.60 8.75 0.26
N GLU A 78 -15.28 8.10 1.22
CA GLU A 78 -15.48 8.61 2.58
C GLU A 78 -14.16 8.68 3.36
N SER A 79 -13.27 7.72 3.11
CA SER A 79 -11.95 7.68 3.74
C SER A 79 -10.94 6.97 2.84
N ILE A 80 -9.69 7.43 2.86
CA ILE A 80 -8.55 6.80 2.21
C ILE A 80 -7.58 6.33 3.27
N PHE A 81 -7.18 5.06 3.19
CA PHE A 81 -6.17 4.46 4.06
C PHE A 81 -4.99 4.00 3.22
N VAL A 82 -3.79 4.48 3.53
CA VAL A 82 -2.57 4.16 2.80
C VAL A 82 -2.01 2.84 3.31
N VAL A 83 -2.09 1.79 2.48
CA VAL A 83 -1.54 0.45 2.73
C VAL A 83 -0.17 0.35 2.04
N TYR A 84 0.71 1.27 2.43
CA TYR A 84 2.10 1.34 2.02
C TYR A 84 2.93 1.50 3.30
N ALA A 85 4.05 0.81 3.42
CA ALA A 85 5.01 1.01 4.50
C ALA A 85 5.98 2.15 4.16
N ASP A 86 6.96 2.43 5.03
CA ASP A 86 8.00 3.42 4.73
C ASP A 86 8.82 3.07 3.47
N CYS A 87 9.18 1.81 3.30
CA CYS A 87 9.84 1.30 2.09
C CYS A 87 11.11 2.06 1.67
N GLY A 88 11.85 2.59 2.64
CA GLY A 88 13.09 3.34 2.38
C GLY A 88 12.87 4.82 2.10
N THR A 89 11.67 5.37 2.35
CA THR A 89 11.43 6.82 2.24
C THR A 89 12.05 7.61 3.39
N GLY A 90 12.43 6.95 4.48
CA GLY A 90 13.05 7.59 5.64
C GLY A 90 12.08 8.47 6.43
N GLY A 91 10.81 8.06 6.50
CA GLY A 91 9.72 8.77 7.16
C GLY A 91 9.02 9.82 6.30
N GLN A 92 9.50 10.08 5.08
CA GLN A 92 8.92 11.09 4.20
C GLN A 92 7.48 10.75 3.77
N LEU A 93 7.20 9.46 3.52
CA LEU A 93 5.84 9.04 3.19
C LEU A 93 4.88 9.24 4.36
N GLN A 94 5.30 8.89 5.58
CA GLN A 94 4.49 9.11 6.79
C GLN A 94 4.20 10.60 6.99
N ALA A 95 5.21 11.46 6.84
CA ALA A 95 5.04 12.91 6.93
C ALA A 95 4.08 13.44 5.86
N ARG A 96 4.15 12.91 4.63
CA ARG A 96 3.23 13.27 3.54
C ARG A 96 1.79 12.86 3.85
N CYS A 97 1.58 11.63 4.32
CA CYS A 97 0.24 11.15 4.70
C CYS A 97 -0.37 12.00 5.83
N ALA A 98 0.45 12.36 6.84
CA ALA A 98 0.02 13.25 7.91
C ALA A 98 -0.38 14.65 7.40
N ALA A 99 0.40 15.25 6.50
CA ALA A 99 0.08 16.53 5.89
C ALA A 99 -1.20 16.49 5.04
N LEU A 100 -1.46 15.36 4.38
CA LEU A 100 -2.69 15.09 3.64
C LEU A 100 -3.88 14.74 4.55
N GLY A 101 -3.67 14.53 5.85
CA GLY A 101 -4.71 14.12 6.78
C GLY A 101 -5.28 12.73 6.48
N VAL A 102 -4.46 11.82 5.95
CA VAL A 102 -4.84 10.41 5.71
C VAL A 102 -4.01 9.50 6.60
N GLU A 103 -4.61 8.38 7.01
CA GLU A 103 -3.93 7.38 7.81
C GLU A 103 -3.09 6.46 6.93
N MET A 104 -1.99 5.97 7.48
CA MET A 104 -1.06 5.06 6.83
C MET A 104 -0.75 3.89 7.77
N ILE A 105 -0.69 2.69 7.22
CA ILE A 105 -0.26 1.51 7.97
C ILE A 105 1.21 1.67 8.41
N GLU A 106 1.49 1.44 9.68
CA GLU A 106 2.85 1.47 10.18
C GLU A 106 3.66 0.29 9.64
N GLY A 107 4.93 0.52 9.28
CA GLY A 107 5.89 -0.55 9.04
C GLY A 107 7.15 -0.07 8.31
N PRO A 108 8.26 -0.81 8.41
CA PRO A 108 9.52 -0.46 7.74
C PRO A 108 9.48 -0.75 6.23
N HIS A 109 8.82 -1.85 5.83
CA HIS A 109 8.67 -2.28 4.44
C HIS A 109 7.33 -2.99 4.24
N CYS A 110 6.75 -2.92 3.04
CA CYS A 110 5.47 -3.58 2.74
C CYS A 110 5.50 -5.09 3.00
N TYR A 111 6.66 -5.73 2.86
CA TYR A 111 6.82 -7.15 3.14
C TYR A 111 6.73 -7.50 4.65
N ALA A 112 7.01 -6.54 5.54
CA ALA A 112 6.87 -6.76 6.98
C ALA A 112 5.43 -7.07 7.39
N PHE A 113 4.43 -6.74 6.56
CA PHE A 113 3.02 -7.01 6.87
C PHE A 113 2.66 -8.51 6.84
N PHE A 114 3.45 -9.34 6.15
CA PHE A 114 3.19 -10.78 6.09
C PHE A 114 3.47 -11.49 7.41
N SER A 115 4.53 -11.09 8.12
CA SER A 115 4.88 -11.61 9.45
C SER A 115 4.39 -10.71 10.58
N GLY A 116 4.02 -9.46 10.26
CA GLY A 116 3.77 -8.41 11.24
C GLY A 116 5.07 -7.72 11.67
N ASN A 117 4.96 -6.42 11.96
CA ASN A 117 6.13 -5.56 12.23
C ASN A 117 6.96 -6.03 13.42
N THR A 118 6.33 -6.53 14.49
CA THR A 118 7.03 -7.01 15.69
C THR A 118 7.89 -8.23 15.39
N GLU A 119 7.35 -9.24 14.69
CA GLU A 119 8.12 -10.43 14.30
C GLU A 119 9.20 -10.07 13.29
N PHE A 120 8.89 -9.20 12.32
CA PHE A 120 9.86 -8.74 11.33
C PHE A 120 11.06 -8.06 12.01
N ALA A 121 10.82 -7.17 12.97
CA ALA A 121 11.88 -6.48 13.71
C ALA A 121 12.74 -7.46 14.52
N ALA A 122 12.13 -8.43 15.20
CA ALA A 122 12.86 -9.42 15.98
C ALA A 122 13.79 -10.29 15.12
N ARG A 123 13.39 -10.63 13.89
CA ARG A 123 14.19 -11.45 12.97
C ARG A 123 15.33 -10.68 12.30
N ALA A 124 15.16 -9.38 12.08
CA ALA A 124 16.18 -8.55 11.45
C ALA A 124 17.49 -8.51 12.26
N GLU A 125 17.43 -8.71 13.58
CA GLU A 125 18.60 -8.80 14.46
C GLU A 125 19.44 -10.06 14.19
N ASP A 126 18.81 -11.15 13.70
CA ASP A 126 19.42 -12.46 13.48
C ASP A 126 19.72 -12.75 11.99
N GLU A 127 19.14 -12.00 11.04
CA GLU A 127 19.26 -12.29 9.59
C GLU A 127 20.54 -11.75 8.95
N ILE A 128 21.23 -10.77 9.55
CA ILE A 128 22.53 -10.26 9.09
C ILE A 128 23.63 -10.74 10.04
N THR A 129 23.94 -12.04 9.95
CA THR A 129 25.16 -12.60 10.56
C THR A 129 26.31 -12.52 9.56
N ALA A 130 27.46 -12.01 10.01
CA ALA A 130 28.71 -11.95 9.22
C ALA A 130 29.31 -13.34 8.93
#